data_AF-A0AAW2G9I1-F1
#
_entry.id   AF-A0AAW2G9I1-F1
#
_cell.length_a   1.000
_cell.length_b   1.000
_cell.length_c   1.000
_cell.angle_alpha   90.00
_cell.angle_beta   90.00
_cell.angle_gamma   90.00
#
_symmetry.space_group_name_H-M   'P 1'
#
loop_
_entity.id
_entity.type
_entity.pdbx_description
1 polymer ?
#
loop_
_entity_poly.entity_id
_entity_poly.type
_entity_poly.pdbx_seq_one_letter_code
_entity_poly.pdbx_strand_id
1 'polypeptide(L)'
;MIGIFSSRTPILIVKDLDLIKDIIIKDFSVFANRGLPTFEKAEPLSQHLFALEPKRWRPLRTKLSPVFTSGKLKEMFSLISECGDYLVKYMEKIADKNEPVECRELTAKYTTDVIGSCAFGIEMHALSNEDSEFRKMGRKIFVSSWKNILRLRIRQMFPWLYEVLGHIVSPTDVTKFFIRVIVETIDYRETNNVIRNDFIDMLRELKKHPDKLGDIGIHFYIQFNLLFHVYTM
;
A
#
# COMPACT_ATOMS: atom_id res chain seq x y z
N MET A 1 29.48 -7.27 -11.65
CA MET A 1 28.04 -7.67 -11.77
C MET A 1 27.93 -9.17 -11.55
N ILE A 2 26.74 -9.71 -11.25
CA ILE A 2 26.47 -11.16 -11.12
C ILE A 2 25.18 -11.48 -11.90
N GLY A 3 25.20 -12.50 -12.75
CA GLY A 3 23.98 -13.01 -13.40
C GLY A 3 23.37 -14.15 -12.59
N ILE A 4 22.05 -14.12 -12.41
CA ILE A 4 21.26 -15.21 -11.81
C ILE A 4 20.01 -15.47 -12.65
N PHE A 5 19.30 -16.56 -12.37
CA PHE A 5 17.99 -16.82 -12.94
C PHE A 5 16.94 -16.89 -11.84
N SER A 6 15.83 -16.16 -12.02
CA SER A 6 14.61 -16.37 -11.26
C SER A 6 13.64 -17.16 -12.12
N SER A 7 13.53 -18.47 -11.86
CA SER A 7 12.79 -19.40 -12.70
C SER A 7 13.29 -19.38 -14.16
N ARG A 8 12.54 -18.80 -15.09
CA ARG A 8 12.90 -18.70 -16.52
C ARG A 8 13.43 -17.31 -16.91
N THR A 9 13.46 -16.38 -15.97
CA THR A 9 13.83 -14.99 -16.23
C THR A 9 15.27 -14.73 -15.80
N PRO A 10 16.17 -14.34 -16.72
CA PRO A 10 17.53 -13.91 -16.35
C PRO A 10 17.47 -12.58 -15.58
N ILE A 11 18.29 -12.47 -14.54
CA ILE A 11 18.41 -11.27 -13.69
C ILE A 11 19.89 -10.91 -13.58
N LEU A 12 20.20 -9.65 -13.84
CA LEU A 12 21.53 -9.08 -13.65
C LEU A 12 21.57 -8.29 -12.33
N ILE A 13 22.37 -8.75 -11.38
CA ILE A 13 22.68 -8.04 -10.14
C ILE A 13 23.84 -7.08 -10.40
N VAL A 14 23.53 -5.79 -10.36
CA VAL A 14 24.51 -4.71 -10.50
C VAL A 14 25.01 -4.32 -9.11
N LYS A 15 26.33 -4.32 -8.92
CA LYS A 15 27.01 -4.00 -7.65
C LYS A 15 27.95 -2.80 -7.76
N ASP A 16 28.15 -2.32 -8.97
CA ASP A 16 29.04 -1.20 -9.27
C ASP A 16 28.25 0.11 -9.17
N LEU A 17 28.79 1.10 -8.45
CA LEU A 17 28.07 2.34 -8.15
C LEU A 17 27.85 3.22 -9.38
N ASP A 18 28.80 3.25 -10.31
CA ASP A 18 28.67 4.04 -11.53
C ASP A 18 27.60 3.44 -12.44
N LEU A 19 27.58 2.11 -12.58
CA LEU A 19 26.52 1.42 -13.31
C LEU A 19 25.14 1.56 -12.64
N ILE A 20 25.08 1.51 -11.30
CA ILE A 20 23.83 1.77 -10.58
C ILE A 20 23.35 3.19 -10.92
N LYS A 21 24.21 4.20 -10.78
CA LYS A 21 23.88 5.60 -11.10
C LYS A 21 23.39 5.76 -12.54
N ASP A 22 24.03 5.08 -13.48
CA ASP A 22 23.61 5.09 -14.88
C ASP A 22 22.19 4.52 -15.02
N ILE A 23 21.90 3.36 -14.43
CA ILE A 23 20.59 2.69 -14.51
C ILE A 23 19.48 3.49 -13.80
N ILE A 24 19.72 3.96 -12.57
CA ILE A 24 18.66 4.57 -11.74
C ILE A 24 18.47 6.07 -11.96
N ILE A 25 19.45 6.76 -12.56
CA ILE A 25 19.41 8.22 -12.77
C ILE A 25 19.55 8.57 -14.25
N LYS A 26 20.69 8.27 -14.89
CA LYS A 26 20.98 8.78 -16.24
C LYS A 26 20.05 8.16 -17.29
N ASP A 27 19.93 6.83 -17.28
CA ASP A 27 19.20 6.02 -18.25
C ASP A 27 17.89 5.48 -17.67
N PHE A 28 17.35 6.12 -16.63
CA PHE A 28 16.13 5.68 -15.95
C PHE A 28 14.95 5.49 -16.92
N SER A 29 14.86 6.28 -18.01
CA SER A 29 13.80 6.12 -19.01
C SER A 29 13.80 4.72 -19.67
N VAL A 30 14.97 4.11 -19.84
CA VAL A 30 15.16 2.76 -20.38
C VAL A 30 14.80 1.71 -19.34
N PHE A 31 15.18 1.94 -18.07
CA PHE A 31 15.02 0.98 -16.96
C PHE A 31 13.82 1.27 -16.05
N ALA A 32 12.84 2.05 -16.50
CA ALA A 32 11.73 2.49 -15.67
C ALA A 32 10.78 1.36 -15.22
N ASN A 33 10.78 0.22 -15.93
CA ASN A 33 9.91 -0.91 -15.62
C ASN A 33 10.51 -1.76 -14.49
N ARG A 34 9.71 -2.06 -13.47
CA ARG A 34 10.11 -2.80 -12.27
C ARG A 34 9.94 -4.32 -12.36
N GLY A 35 9.40 -4.81 -13.48
CA GLY A 35 9.26 -6.26 -13.73
C GLY A 35 8.19 -6.95 -12.89
N LEU A 36 7.29 -6.20 -12.27
CA LEU A 36 6.14 -6.75 -11.53
C LEU A 36 4.92 -6.82 -12.47
N PRO A 37 4.43 -8.02 -12.82
CA PRO A 37 3.24 -8.14 -13.66
C PRO A 37 1.99 -7.78 -12.86
N THR A 38 1.10 -7.02 -13.50
CA THR A 38 -0.23 -6.67 -12.96
C THR A 38 -1.29 -7.57 -13.60
N PHE A 39 -2.19 -8.12 -12.79
CA PHE A 39 -3.27 -8.99 -13.25
C PHE A 39 -4.61 -8.40 -12.83
N GLU A 40 -5.03 -7.33 -13.50
CA GLU A 40 -6.19 -6.52 -13.11
C GLU A 40 -7.46 -7.31 -12.78
N LYS A 41 -7.80 -8.28 -13.63
CA LYS A 41 -9.03 -9.07 -13.47
C LYS A 41 -8.97 -9.99 -12.25
N ALA A 42 -7.86 -10.70 -12.08
CA ALA A 42 -7.67 -11.62 -10.97
C ALA A 42 -7.40 -10.88 -9.64
N GLU A 43 -6.64 -9.78 -9.71
CA GLU A 43 -6.10 -9.01 -8.61
C GLU A 43 -6.35 -7.51 -8.83
N PRO A 44 -7.56 -7.01 -8.48
CA PRO A 44 -7.88 -5.59 -8.65
C PRO A 44 -6.89 -4.66 -7.94
N LEU A 45 -6.36 -5.08 -6.79
CA LEU A 45 -5.38 -4.32 -6.02
C LEU A 45 -3.97 -4.33 -6.64
N SER A 46 -3.69 -5.17 -7.64
CA SER A 46 -2.35 -5.27 -8.24
C SER A 46 -1.93 -4.01 -9.00
N GLN A 47 -2.88 -3.13 -9.34
CA GLN A 47 -2.63 -1.90 -10.09
C GLN A 47 -2.08 -0.74 -9.23
N HIS A 48 -1.29 -0.99 -8.20
CA HIS A 48 -0.74 0.09 -7.36
C HIS A 48 0.52 0.73 -7.97
N LEU A 49 0.87 1.94 -7.51
CA LEU A 49 2.03 2.71 -7.99
C LEU A 49 3.35 1.91 -8.08
N PHE A 50 3.59 0.98 -7.15
CA PHE A 50 4.82 0.16 -7.17
C PHE A 50 4.84 -0.89 -8.29
N ALA A 51 3.71 -1.40 -8.77
CA ALA A 51 3.66 -2.46 -9.77
C ALA A 51 3.36 -1.96 -11.19
N LEU A 52 2.71 -0.80 -11.32
CA LEU A 52 2.35 -0.25 -12.63
C LEU A 52 3.55 -0.03 -13.55
N GLU A 53 3.34 -0.30 -14.83
CA GLU A 53 4.29 -0.06 -15.90
C GLU A 53 4.48 1.44 -16.14
N PRO A 54 5.63 1.87 -16.74
CA PRO A 54 5.99 3.28 -16.83
C PRO A 54 4.93 4.19 -17.45
N LYS A 55 4.18 3.69 -18.44
CA LYS A 55 3.13 4.44 -19.16
C LYS A 55 1.98 4.87 -18.24
N ARG A 56 1.58 4.02 -17.28
CA ARG A 56 0.51 4.30 -16.31
C ARG A 56 1.05 4.88 -15.01
N TRP A 57 2.23 4.41 -14.58
CA TRP A 57 2.88 4.87 -13.36
C TRP A 57 3.25 6.36 -13.40
N ARG A 58 3.85 6.87 -14.49
CA ARG A 58 4.31 8.27 -14.55
C ARG A 58 3.16 9.28 -14.37
N PRO A 59 2.03 9.18 -15.11
CA PRO A 59 0.90 10.06 -14.91
C PRO A 59 0.30 9.94 -13.51
N LEU A 60 0.14 8.71 -13.00
CA LEU A 60 -0.45 8.47 -11.68
C LEU A 60 0.43 9.07 -10.56
N ARG A 61 1.75 8.85 -10.62
CA ARG A 61 2.70 9.41 -9.66
C ARG A 61 2.66 10.93 -9.67
N THR A 62 2.62 11.54 -10.85
CA THR A 62 2.58 13.01 -10.99
C THR A 62 1.34 13.58 -10.30
N LYS A 63 0.20 12.90 -10.41
CA LYS A 63 -1.08 13.32 -9.80
C LYS A 63 -1.15 13.09 -8.29
N LEU A 64 -0.49 12.05 -7.80
CA LEU A 64 -0.44 11.73 -6.37
C LEU A 64 0.69 12.47 -5.62
N SER A 65 1.73 12.93 -6.31
CA SER A 65 2.86 13.63 -5.65
C SER A 65 2.45 14.87 -4.82
N PRO A 66 1.47 15.70 -5.22
CA PRO A 66 0.99 16.83 -4.41
C PRO A 66 0.47 16.45 -3.02
N VAL A 67 -0.03 15.21 -2.86
CA VAL A 67 -0.54 14.66 -1.60
C VAL A 67 0.58 14.48 -0.57
N PHE A 68 1.82 14.29 -1.02
CA PHE A 68 2.99 14.05 -0.16
C PHE A 68 3.88 15.29 -0.01
N THR A 69 3.33 16.49 -0.23
CA THR A 69 4.04 17.74 0.02
C THR A 69 4.20 18.01 1.52
N SER A 70 5.21 18.80 1.90
CA SER A 70 5.44 19.17 3.30
C SER A 70 4.23 19.84 3.95
N GLY A 71 3.46 20.63 3.19
CA GLY A 71 2.21 21.25 3.65
C GLY A 71 1.16 20.21 4.01
N LYS A 72 0.89 19.25 3.12
CA LYS A 72 -0.06 18.16 3.37
C LYS A 72 0.39 17.21 4.49
N LEU A 73 1.69 16.92 4.58
CA LEU A 73 2.23 16.14 5.69
C LEU A 73 2.06 16.88 7.03
N LYS A 74 2.17 18.21 7.04
CA LYS A 74 1.93 19.02 8.24
C LYS A 74 0.45 19.03 8.64
N GLU A 75 -0.48 19.01 7.69
CA GLU A 75 -1.92 18.86 7.96
C GLU A 75 -2.21 17.51 8.67
N MET A 76 -1.54 16.42 8.27
CA MET A 76 -1.69 15.11 8.90
C MET A 76 -0.90 14.94 10.22
N PHE A 77 -0.04 15.90 10.58
CA PHE A 77 0.86 15.76 11.74
C PHE A 77 0.11 15.55 13.06
N SER A 78 -1.06 16.20 13.23
CA SER A 78 -1.89 16.03 14.42
C SER A 78 -2.32 14.58 14.61
N LEU A 79 -2.71 13.89 13.52
CA LEU A 79 -3.10 12.48 13.54
C LEU A 79 -1.92 11.57 13.94
N ILE A 80 -0.73 11.86 13.42
CA ILE A 80 0.49 11.12 13.74
C ILE A 80 0.87 11.33 15.22
N SER A 81 0.76 12.56 15.71
CA SER A 81 1.05 12.92 17.10
C SER A 81 0.09 12.23 18.06
N GLU A 82 -1.20 12.18 17.73
CA GLU A 82 -2.21 11.48 18.54
C GLU A 82 -1.90 9.98 18.64
N CYS A 83 -1.51 9.33 17.54
CA CYS A 83 -1.00 7.95 17.57
C CYS A 83 0.23 7.80 18.48
N GLY A 84 1.09 8.83 18.53
CA GLY A 84 2.25 8.86 19.42
C GLY A 84 1.84 8.89 20.90
N ASP A 85 0.84 9.70 21.25
CA ASP A 85 0.32 9.75 22.63
C ASP A 85 -0.27 8.39 23.05
N TYR A 86 -0.95 7.69 22.14
CA TYR A 86 -1.41 6.32 22.42
C TYR A 86 -0.26 5.33 22.60
N LEU A 87 0.83 5.47 21.83
CA LEU A 87 2.03 4.64 21.97
C LEU A 87 2.67 4.84 23.35
N VAL A 88 2.82 6.08 23.81
CA VAL A 88 3.38 6.39 25.13
C VAL A 88 2.53 5.74 26.23
N LYS A 89 1.21 5.94 26.20
CA LYS A 89 0.27 5.32 27.17
C LYS A 89 0.32 3.79 27.15
N TYR A 90 0.52 3.19 25.97
CA TYR A 90 0.67 1.74 25.86
C TYR A 90 2.01 1.27 26.44
N MET A 91 3.09 2.00 26.17
CA MET A 91 4.43 1.72 26.68
C MET A 91 4.49 1.79 28.20
N GLU A 92 3.85 2.77 28.82
CA GLU A 92 3.74 2.88 30.29
C GLU A 92 3.13 1.59 30.90
N LYS A 93 2.03 1.10 30.32
CA LYS A 93 1.34 -0.12 30.79
C LYS A 93 2.17 -1.40 30.64
N ILE A 94 3.01 -1.50 29.61
CA ILE A 94 3.85 -2.68 29.42
C ILE A 94 5.16 -2.58 30.21
N ALA A 95 5.65 -1.36 30.47
CA ALA A 95 6.81 -1.13 31.31
C ALA A 95 6.56 -1.61 32.75
N ASP A 96 5.34 -1.43 33.26
CA ASP A 96 4.90 -1.95 34.58
C ASP A 96 5.07 -3.47 34.73
N LYS A 97 5.09 -4.22 33.63
CA LYS A 97 5.27 -5.69 33.65
C LYS A 97 6.72 -6.12 33.81
N ASN A 98 7.68 -5.21 33.61
CA ASN A 98 9.12 -5.47 33.67
C ASN A 98 9.57 -6.66 32.79
N GLU A 99 8.92 -6.83 31.63
CA GLU A 99 9.20 -7.89 30.66
C GLU A 99 9.92 -7.30 29.42
N PRO A 100 10.71 -8.10 28.70
CA PRO A 100 11.30 -7.67 27.43
C PRO A 100 10.23 -7.26 26.41
N VAL A 101 10.45 -6.10 25.78
CA VAL A 101 9.55 -5.57 24.76
C VAL A 101 10.05 -5.95 23.37
N GLU A 102 9.18 -6.56 22.56
CA GLU A 102 9.47 -6.86 21.15
C GLU A 102 9.28 -5.57 20.31
N CYS A 103 10.39 -4.89 20.03
CA CYS A 103 10.38 -3.58 19.36
C CYS A 103 9.78 -3.61 17.95
N ARG A 104 9.91 -4.72 17.20
CA ARG A 104 9.38 -4.83 15.84
C ARG A 104 7.86 -4.88 15.87
N GLU A 105 7.26 -5.68 16.75
CA GLU A 105 5.80 -5.73 16.95
C GLU A 105 5.27 -4.40 17.47
N LEU A 106 5.96 -3.76 18.42
CA LEU A 106 5.58 -2.43 18.92
C LEU A 106 5.58 -1.38 17.81
N THR A 107 6.63 -1.36 16.99
CA THR A 107 6.74 -0.42 15.87
C THR A 107 5.67 -0.73 14.81
N ALA A 108 5.44 -2.01 14.50
CA ALA A 108 4.38 -2.43 13.57
C ALA A 108 2.99 -2.03 14.06
N LYS A 109 2.72 -2.13 15.38
CA LYS A 109 1.48 -1.62 16.02
C LYS A 109 1.30 -0.13 15.76
N TYR A 110 2.32 0.65 16.08
CA TYR A 110 2.30 2.10 15.91
C TYR A 110 2.14 2.53 14.44
N THR A 111 2.95 1.98 13.53
CA THR A 111 2.86 2.33 12.10
C THR A 111 1.53 1.92 11.50
N THR A 112 0.94 0.81 11.97
CA THR A 112 -0.41 0.42 11.56
C THR A 112 -1.40 1.50 11.97
N ASP A 113 -1.42 1.92 13.24
CA ASP A 113 -2.34 2.97 13.73
C ASP A 113 -2.16 4.30 12.98
N VAL A 114 -0.92 4.73 12.75
CA VAL A 114 -0.62 5.94 11.95
C VAL A 114 -1.19 5.83 10.55
N ILE A 115 -0.98 4.71 9.86
CA ILE A 115 -1.49 4.50 8.50
C ILE A 115 -3.01 4.39 8.50
N GLY A 116 -3.64 3.70 9.45
CA GLY A 116 -5.10 3.65 9.51
C GLY A 116 -5.74 5.01 9.71
N SER A 117 -5.16 5.82 10.59
CA SER A 117 -5.64 7.18 10.84
C SER A 117 -5.40 8.10 9.64
N CYS A 118 -4.17 8.15 9.11
CA CYS A 118 -3.81 9.10 8.05
C CYS A 118 -4.25 8.65 6.64
N ALA A 119 -4.22 7.36 6.33
CA ALA A 119 -4.51 6.85 4.98
C ALA A 119 -5.96 6.41 4.80
N PHE A 120 -6.55 5.81 5.85
CA PHE A 120 -7.91 5.27 5.81
C PHE A 120 -8.91 6.08 6.61
N GLY A 121 -8.45 7.03 7.43
CA GLY A 121 -9.34 7.85 8.25
C GLY A 121 -10.04 7.09 9.37
N ILE A 122 -9.50 5.95 9.78
CA ILE A 122 -10.07 5.03 10.77
C ILE A 122 -9.18 4.99 12.02
N GLU A 123 -9.82 5.13 13.18
CA GLU A 123 -9.19 4.86 14.48
C GLU A 123 -9.26 3.37 14.77
N MET A 124 -8.12 2.70 14.61
CA MET A 124 -8.04 1.24 14.71
C MET A 124 -7.67 0.75 16.11
N HIS A 125 -7.09 1.65 16.91
CA HIS A 125 -6.54 1.39 18.24
C HIS A 125 -5.77 0.06 18.30
N ALA A 126 -4.92 -0.23 17.31
CA ALA A 126 -4.17 -1.46 17.18
C ALA A 126 -3.22 -1.68 18.38
N LEU A 127 -2.83 -0.62 19.08
CA LEU A 127 -2.08 -0.71 20.34
C LEU A 127 -2.89 -1.37 21.48
N SER A 128 -4.20 -1.14 21.57
CA SER A 128 -5.04 -1.69 22.65
C SER A 128 -5.87 -2.90 22.23
N ASN A 129 -6.24 -3.02 20.95
CA ASN A 129 -7.11 -4.07 20.44
C ASN A 129 -6.41 -4.91 19.37
N GLU A 130 -5.82 -6.04 19.79
CA GLU A 130 -5.15 -6.97 18.88
C GLU A 130 -6.12 -7.69 17.92
N ASP A 131 -7.42 -7.61 18.20
CA ASP A 131 -8.49 -8.30 17.49
C ASP A 131 -9.22 -7.44 16.43
N SER A 132 -8.79 -6.20 16.22
CA SER A 132 -9.42 -5.33 15.21
C SER A 132 -9.40 -5.97 13.83
N GLU A 133 -10.55 -5.90 13.14
CA GLU A 133 -10.74 -6.53 11.83
C GLU A 133 -9.69 -6.03 10.83
N PHE A 134 -9.38 -4.74 10.86
CA PHE A 134 -8.35 -4.12 10.04
C PHE A 134 -6.97 -4.75 10.26
N ARG A 135 -6.56 -4.94 11.52
CA ARG A 135 -5.26 -5.56 11.82
C ARG A 135 -5.21 -7.02 11.37
N LYS A 136 -6.31 -7.76 11.56
CA LYS A 136 -6.43 -9.14 11.05
C LYS A 136 -6.27 -9.18 9.54
N MET A 137 -6.90 -8.27 8.80
CA MET A 137 -6.79 -8.20 7.34
C MET A 137 -5.40 -7.72 6.89
N GLY A 138 -4.79 -6.75 7.57
CA GLY A 138 -3.42 -6.29 7.33
C GLY A 138 -2.40 -7.41 7.50
N ARG A 139 -2.50 -8.21 8.58
CA ARG A 139 -1.62 -9.38 8.79
C ARG A 139 -1.81 -10.46 7.72
N LYS A 140 -3.05 -10.69 7.25
CA LYS A 140 -3.32 -11.66 6.16
C LYS A 140 -2.63 -11.30 4.84
N ILE A 141 -2.23 -10.05 4.62
CA ILE A 141 -1.40 -9.66 3.47
C ILE A 141 -0.02 -10.31 3.54
N PHE A 142 0.55 -10.43 4.74
CA PHE A 142 1.90 -10.94 4.96
C PHE A 142 1.95 -12.44 5.25
N VAL A 143 0.85 -13.03 5.75
CA VAL A 143 0.80 -14.47 6.05
C VAL A 143 0.60 -15.28 4.77
N SER A 144 1.54 -16.17 4.50
CA SER A 144 1.47 -17.09 3.37
C SER A 144 0.49 -18.24 3.65
N SER A 145 -0.77 -18.07 3.24
CA SER A 145 -1.72 -19.19 3.16
C SER A 145 -1.35 -20.13 2.00
N TRP A 146 -1.61 -21.43 2.14
CA TRP A 146 -1.43 -22.39 1.05
C TRP A 146 -2.14 -21.97 -0.25
N LYS A 147 -3.33 -21.36 -0.13
CA LYS A 147 -4.07 -20.79 -1.27
C LYS A 147 -3.28 -19.65 -1.94
N ASN A 148 -2.63 -18.78 -1.16
CA ASN A 148 -1.80 -17.69 -1.68
C ASN A 148 -0.53 -18.23 -2.34
N ILE A 149 0.10 -19.25 -1.76
CA ILE A 149 1.28 -19.91 -2.36
C ILE A 149 0.90 -20.53 -3.71
N LEU A 150 -0.19 -21.28 -3.78
CA LEU A 150 -0.66 -21.89 -5.02
C LEU A 150 -0.98 -20.82 -6.07
N ARG A 151 -1.69 -19.77 -5.68
CA ARG A 151 -2.01 -18.62 -6.54
C ARG A 151 -0.73 -17.96 -7.09
N LEU A 152 0.27 -17.72 -6.24
CA LEU A 152 1.56 -17.16 -6.65
C LEU A 152 2.33 -18.08 -7.61
N ARG A 153 2.27 -19.40 -7.41
CA ARG A 153 2.92 -20.38 -8.30
C ARG A 153 2.25 -20.41 -9.68
N ILE A 154 0.92 -20.43 -9.74
CA ILE A 154 0.17 -20.37 -11.01
C ILE A 154 0.50 -19.07 -11.74
N ARG A 155 0.51 -17.95 -11.01
CA ARG A 155 0.88 -16.62 -11.53
C ARG A 155 2.27 -16.60 -12.17
N GLN A 156 3.25 -17.25 -11.53
CA GLN A 156 4.64 -17.29 -12.01
C GLN A 156 4.85 -18.26 -13.17
N MET A 157 4.24 -19.45 -13.11
CA MET A 157 4.47 -20.51 -14.10
C MET A 157 3.62 -20.34 -15.36
N PHE A 158 2.39 -19.83 -15.22
CA PHE A 158 1.40 -19.73 -16.28
C PHE A 158 0.67 -18.36 -16.25
N PRO A 159 1.38 -17.24 -16.51
CA PRO A 159 0.80 -15.90 -16.41
C PRO A 159 -0.40 -15.70 -17.35
N TRP A 160 -0.32 -16.24 -18.57
CA TRP A 160 -1.42 -16.18 -19.55
C TRP A 160 -2.70 -16.86 -19.05
N LEU A 161 -2.57 -18.04 -18.45
CA LEU A 161 -3.69 -18.78 -17.88
C LEU A 161 -4.27 -18.05 -16.68
N TYR A 162 -3.40 -17.48 -15.83
CA TYR A 162 -3.82 -16.72 -14.67
C TYR A 162 -4.63 -15.47 -15.03
N GLU A 163 -4.26 -14.79 -16.12
CA GLU A 163 -4.99 -13.65 -16.64
C GLU A 163 -6.40 -14.04 -17.15
N VAL A 164 -6.52 -15.17 -17.85
CA VAL A 164 -7.81 -15.70 -18.33
C VAL A 164 -8.70 -16.15 -17.17
N LEU A 165 -8.14 -16.90 -16.23
CA LEU A 165 -8.83 -17.36 -15.03
C LEU A 165 -9.23 -16.20 -14.11
N GLY A 166 -8.63 -15.02 -14.28
CA GLY A 166 -8.93 -13.83 -13.48
C GLY A 166 -10.41 -13.43 -13.47
N HIS A 167 -11.18 -13.76 -14.52
CA HIS A 167 -12.63 -13.55 -14.54
C HIS A 167 -13.41 -14.49 -13.61
N ILE A 168 -12.84 -15.64 -13.27
CA ILE A 168 -13.44 -16.67 -12.42
C ILE A 168 -12.91 -16.56 -10.98
N VAL A 169 -11.67 -16.08 -10.82
CA VAL A 169 -11.01 -15.93 -9.51
C VAL A 169 -11.63 -14.76 -8.75
N SER A 170 -12.42 -15.07 -7.72
CA SER A 170 -12.98 -14.05 -6.84
C SER A 170 -11.88 -13.25 -6.12
N PRO A 171 -12.07 -11.94 -5.91
CA PRO A 171 -11.20 -11.16 -5.05
C PRO A 171 -11.10 -11.78 -3.65
N THR A 172 -9.91 -11.69 -3.05
CA THR A 172 -9.69 -12.21 -1.69
C THR A 172 -10.52 -11.44 -0.66
N ASP A 173 -10.79 -12.04 0.50
CA ASP A 173 -11.50 -11.36 1.60
C ASP A 173 -10.78 -10.06 2.01
N VAL A 174 -9.45 -10.07 1.93
CA VAL A 174 -8.60 -8.89 2.16
C VAL A 174 -8.92 -7.79 1.15
N THR A 175 -8.96 -8.14 -0.14
CA THR A 175 -9.33 -7.19 -1.21
C THR A 175 -10.71 -6.59 -0.99
N LYS A 176 -11.70 -7.44 -0.67
CA LYS A 176 -13.08 -7.00 -0.42
C LYS A 176 -13.17 -6.08 0.79
N PHE A 177 -12.46 -6.40 1.86
CA PHE A 177 -12.40 -5.59 3.08
C PHE A 177 -11.86 -4.18 2.79
N PHE A 178 -10.68 -4.07 2.18
CA PHE A 178 -10.08 -2.75 1.96
C PHE A 178 -10.85 -1.89 0.95
N ILE A 179 -11.43 -2.49 -0.09
CA ILE A 179 -12.30 -1.77 -1.02
C ILE A 179 -13.53 -1.24 -0.28
N ARG A 180 -14.21 -2.09 0.49
CA ARG A 180 -15.38 -1.72 1.28
C ARG A 180 -15.08 -0.56 2.23
N VAL A 181 -13.99 -0.67 3.00
CA VAL A 181 -13.54 0.36 3.93
C VAL A 181 -13.35 1.72 3.26
N ILE A 182 -12.66 1.78 2.12
CA ILE A 182 -12.42 3.04 1.41
C ILE A 182 -13.74 3.63 0.88
N VAL A 183 -14.56 2.79 0.24
CA VAL A 183 -15.84 3.23 -0.36
C VAL A 183 -16.78 3.76 0.72
N GLU A 184 -17.01 2.99 1.78
CA GLU A 184 -17.88 3.39 2.90
C GLU A 184 -17.37 4.67 3.59
N THR A 185 -16.06 4.81 3.76
CA THR A 185 -15.47 6.02 4.37
C THR A 185 -15.68 7.25 3.49
N ILE A 186 -15.51 7.13 2.17
CA ILE A 186 -15.75 8.24 1.24
C ILE A 186 -17.24 8.62 1.24
N ASP A 187 -18.14 7.64 1.13
CA ASP A 187 -19.58 7.84 1.05
C ASP A 187 -20.13 8.48 2.33
N TYR A 188 -19.67 8.00 3.50
CA TYR A 188 -20.02 8.56 4.80
C TYR A 188 -19.62 10.04 4.89
N ARG A 189 -18.41 10.39 4.44
CA ARG A 189 -17.90 11.77 4.52
C ARG A 189 -18.53 12.71 3.50
N GLU A 190 -18.90 12.20 2.33
CA GLU A 190 -19.66 12.97 1.34
C GLU A 190 -21.07 13.28 1.87
N THR A 191 -21.71 12.33 2.55
CA THR A 191 -23.06 12.51 3.12
C THR A 191 -23.05 13.42 4.35
N ASN A 192 -22.05 13.31 5.22
CA ASN A 192 -22.01 14.01 6.51
C ASN A 192 -21.13 15.28 6.52
N ASN A 193 -20.54 15.67 5.39
CA ASN A 193 -19.64 16.82 5.26
C ASN A 193 -18.48 16.85 6.28
N VAL A 194 -17.93 15.68 6.59
CA VAL A 194 -16.79 15.54 7.51
C VAL A 194 -15.48 15.82 6.77
N ILE A 195 -14.58 16.57 7.43
CA ILE A 195 -13.21 16.86 6.97
C ILE A 195 -12.26 16.53 8.13
N ARG A 196 -11.29 15.66 7.87
CA ARG A 196 -10.24 15.20 8.80
C ARG A 196 -8.83 15.61 8.35
N ASN A 197 -8.68 16.13 7.12
CA ASN A 197 -7.39 16.48 6.50
C ASN A 197 -6.44 15.28 6.40
N ASP A 198 -6.99 14.13 6.02
CA ASP A 198 -6.27 12.89 5.80
C ASP A 198 -6.22 12.53 4.30
N PHE A 199 -5.68 11.36 3.98
CA PHE A 199 -5.56 10.91 2.59
C PHE A 199 -6.90 10.76 1.89
N ILE A 200 -7.97 10.37 2.59
CA ILE A 200 -9.30 10.23 2.00
C ILE A 200 -9.82 11.60 1.54
N ASP A 201 -9.61 12.65 2.31
CA ASP A 201 -10.01 14.00 1.90
C ASP A 201 -9.18 14.51 0.71
N MET A 202 -7.91 14.15 0.64
CA MET A 202 -7.07 14.45 -0.52
C MET A 202 -7.53 13.69 -1.78
N LEU A 203 -7.97 12.44 -1.64
CA LEU A 203 -8.58 11.69 -2.73
C LEU A 203 -9.91 12.32 -3.19
N ARG A 204 -10.74 12.81 -2.26
CA ARG A 204 -11.98 13.54 -2.57
C ARG A 204 -11.70 14.85 -3.29
N GLU A 205 -10.65 15.57 -2.89
CA GLU A 205 -10.22 16.80 -3.58
C GLU A 205 -9.77 16.50 -5.01
N LEU A 206 -8.97 15.44 -5.21
CA LEU A 206 -8.59 14.98 -6.54
C LEU A 206 -9.82 14.59 -7.38
N LYS A 207 -10.79 13.86 -6.82
CA LYS A 207 -12.06 13.49 -7.50
C LYS A 207 -12.82 14.72 -8.02
N LYS A 208 -12.84 15.82 -7.27
CA LYS A 208 -13.53 17.07 -7.65
C LYS A 208 -12.84 17.81 -8.80
N HIS A 209 -11.59 17.48 -9.11
CA HIS A 209 -10.81 18.06 -10.20
C HIS A 209 -10.47 17.00 -11.27
N PRO A 210 -11.46 16.51 -12.03
CA PRO A 210 -11.26 15.46 -13.04
C PRO A 210 -10.32 15.87 -14.17
N ASP A 211 -10.17 17.18 -14.41
CA ASP A 211 -9.16 17.80 -15.26
C ASP A 211 -7.72 17.41 -14.86
N LYS A 212 -7.48 17.19 -13.56
CA LYS A 212 -6.21 16.68 -13.03
C LYS A 212 -6.10 15.16 -13.14
N LEU A 213 -7.19 14.42 -13.36
CA LEU A 213 -7.25 12.94 -13.39
C LEU A 213 -7.17 12.31 -14.79
N GLY A 214 -7.56 13.01 -15.87
CA GLY A 214 -7.49 12.48 -17.25
C GLY A 214 -8.13 11.09 -17.42
N ASP A 215 -7.65 10.28 -18.38
CA ASP A 215 -8.18 8.93 -18.68
C ASP A 215 -7.95 7.85 -17.59
N ILE A 216 -7.42 8.19 -16.41
CA ILE A 216 -7.15 7.24 -15.32
C ILE A 216 -8.43 7.01 -14.48
N GLY A 217 -9.59 7.26 -15.08
CA GLY A 217 -10.91 7.27 -14.45
C GLY A 217 -11.14 6.05 -13.55
N ILE A 218 -11.58 6.35 -12.33
CA ILE A 218 -12.31 5.47 -11.39
C ILE A 218 -11.51 4.27 -10.83
N HIS A 219 -10.44 3.79 -11.47
CA HIS A 219 -9.51 2.82 -10.89
C HIS A 219 -8.66 3.42 -9.75
N PHE A 220 -8.65 4.75 -9.64
CA PHE A 220 -7.93 5.53 -8.63
C PHE A 220 -8.26 5.13 -7.17
N TYR A 221 -9.49 4.70 -6.90
CA TYR A 221 -9.95 4.37 -5.53
C TYR A 221 -9.31 3.11 -4.95
N ILE A 222 -8.76 2.24 -5.80
CA ILE A 222 -8.32 0.90 -5.43
C ILE A 222 -6.79 0.80 -5.32
N GLN A 223 -6.06 1.82 -5.81
CA GLN A 223 -4.62 1.70 -6.10
C GLN A 223 -3.66 2.03 -4.96
N PHE A 224 -4.15 2.16 -3.72
CA PHE A 224 -3.28 2.50 -2.59
C PHE A 224 -3.39 1.50 -1.42
N ASN A 225 -3.13 0.22 -1.71
CA ASN A 225 -3.06 -0.83 -0.69
C ASN A 225 -1.65 -1.26 -0.28
N LEU A 226 -0.58 -0.60 -0.74
CA LEU A 226 0.78 -1.06 -0.44
C LEU A 226 1.75 0.07 -0.05
N LEU A 227 1.33 0.98 0.84
CA LEU A 227 2.29 1.57 1.78
C LEU A 227 2.81 0.51 2.78
N PHE A 228 2.17 -0.67 2.83
CA PHE A 228 2.55 -1.82 3.64
C PHE A 228 3.79 -2.60 3.15
N HIS A 229 4.33 -2.36 1.94
CA HIS A 229 5.44 -3.19 1.44
C HIS A 229 6.84 -2.66 1.76
N VAL A 230 6.98 -1.44 2.27
CA VAL A 230 8.30 -0.79 2.41
C VAL A 230 8.74 -0.61 3.87
N TYR A 231 7.83 -0.75 4.86
CA TYR A 231 8.15 -0.46 6.27
C TYR A 231 7.93 -1.62 7.25
N THR A 232 7.65 -2.83 6.77
CA THR A 232 7.54 -4.04 7.63
C THR A 232 8.56 -5.13 7.29
N MET A 233 9.65 -4.77 6.60
CA MET A 233 10.92 -5.53 6.63
C MET A 233 11.91 -4.81 7.53
#